data_AF-A0A150TTI6-F1
#
_entry.id   AF-A0A150TTI6-F1
#
_cell.length_a   1.000
_cell.length_b   1.000
_cell.length_c   1.000
_cell.angle_alpha   90.00
_cell.angle_beta   90.00
_cell.angle_gamma   90.00
#
_symmetry.space_group_name_H-M   'P 1'
#
loop_
_entity.id
_entity.type
_entity.pdbx_description
1 polymer ?
#
loop_
_entity_poly.entity_id
_entity_poly.type
_entity_poly.pdbx_seq_one_letter_code
_entity_poly.pdbx_strand_id
1 'polypeptide(L)'
;MGFKHVVRPGECLSSIAFRYGFYPDTLWNLPENAALREKRSNPSALSPTEDVVFIPDKRLKIEERPTGARHTFRRRGVPEELRLRFLDAKSEPRAGVPYVLEIDGATFEGETDGDGFIVVPISPAAAKGRLLLGAGEDQEEMALSLGHLPPLATAEGPLVRLVSLGYLESEEQGREEGLLRIALEDFQSDHGLPVTGEADGATLAKLASAHGS
;
A
#
# COMPACT_ATOMS: atom_id res chain seq x y z
N MET A 1 -5.66 -29.10 5.14
CA MET A 1 -6.38 -28.96 3.86
C MET A 1 -6.62 -27.48 3.62
N GLY A 2 -6.77 -27.10 2.36
CA GLY A 2 -6.87 -25.72 1.90
C GLY A 2 -6.74 -25.66 0.39
N PHE A 3 -6.75 -24.46 -0.18
CA PHE A 3 -6.63 -24.25 -1.62
C PHE A 3 -5.68 -23.08 -1.92
N LYS A 4 -5.31 -22.94 -3.20
CA LYS A 4 -4.43 -21.87 -3.69
C LYS A 4 -5.28 -20.76 -4.33
N HIS A 5 -5.09 -19.52 -3.88
CA HIS A 5 -5.68 -18.32 -4.48
C HIS A 5 -4.62 -17.62 -5.32
N VAL A 6 -4.84 -17.53 -6.63
CA VAL A 6 -4.01 -16.70 -7.51
C VAL A 6 -4.43 -15.24 -7.30
N VAL A 7 -3.45 -14.40 -6.96
CA VAL A 7 -3.67 -12.96 -6.73
C VAL A 7 -4.29 -12.35 -8.00
N ARG A 8 -5.23 -11.42 -7.85
CA ARG A 8 -5.86 -10.71 -8.97
C ARG A 8 -5.48 -9.22 -8.95
N PRO A 9 -5.66 -8.49 -10.07
CA PRO A 9 -5.40 -7.05 -10.09
C PRO A 9 -6.20 -6.33 -9.00
N GLY A 10 -5.54 -5.44 -8.24
CA GLY A 10 -6.14 -4.74 -7.11
C GLY A 10 -6.22 -5.55 -5.81
N GLU A 11 -5.57 -6.71 -5.74
CA GLU A 11 -5.49 -7.52 -4.53
C GLU A 11 -4.13 -7.42 -3.85
N CYS A 12 -4.18 -7.27 -2.53
CA CYS A 12 -3.05 -7.40 -1.64
C CYS A 12 -3.35 -8.51 -0.60
N LEU A 13 -2.37 -8.86 0.24
CA LEU A 13 -2.59 -9.89 1.24
C LEU A 13 -3.75 -9.54 2.19
N SER A 14 -3.91 -8.26 2.54
CA SER A 14 -4.98 -7.80 3.43
C SER A 14 -6.37 -7.99 2.82
N SER A 15 -6.55 -7.66 1.53
CA SER A 15 -7.83 -7.84 0.86
C SER A 15 -8.17 -9.33 0.65
N ILE A 16 -7.16 -10.15 0.35
CA ILE A 16 -7.30 -11.62 0.22
C ILE A 16 -7.66 -12.24 1.58
N ALA A 17 -6.92 -11.91 2.63
CA ALA A 17 -7.16 -12.42 3.97
C ALA A 17 -8.56 -12.04 4.45
N PHE A 18 -8.96 -10.77 4.24
CA PHE A 18 -10.30 -10.30 4.58
C PHE A 18 -11.40 -11.07 3.85
N ARG A 19 -11.26 -11.29 2.53
CA ARG A 19 -12.21 -12.07 1.73
C ARG A 19 -12.41 -13.47 2.31
N TYR A 20 -11.32 -14.13 2.68
CA TYR A 20 -11.37 -15.49 3.21
C TYR A 20 -11.54 -15.56 4.72
N GLY A 21 -11.69 -14.44 5.43
CA GLY A 21 -11.93 -14.40 6.87
C GLY A 21 -10.72 -14.80 7.72
N PHE A 22 -9.51 -14.44 7.27
CA PHE A 22 -8.26 -14.60 7.99
C PHE A 22 -7.63 -13.25 8.33
N TYR A 23 -6.68 -13.26 9.27
CA TYR A 23 -5.76 -12.13 9.45
C TYR A 23 -4.67 -12.20 8.38
N PRO A 24 -4.20 -11.06 7.85
CA PRO A 24 -3.10 -11.04 6.88
C PRO A 24 -1.87 -11.77 7.41
N ASP A 25 -1.46 -11.47 8.65
CA ASP A 25 -0.33 -12.13 9.32
C ASP A 25 -0.51 -13.64 9.47
N THR A 26 -1.75 -14.10 9.66
CA THR A 26 -2.02 -15.54 9.75
C THR A 26 -1.69 -16.22 8.43
N LEU A 27 -2.07 -15.63 7.29
CA LEU A 27 -1.73 -16.18 5.98
C LEU A 27 -0.25 -15.98 5.64
N TRP A 28 0.32 -14.81 5.92
CA TRP A 28 1.72 -14.48 5.63
C TRP A 28 2.71 -15.46 6.24
N ASN A 29 2.44 -15.86 7.48
CA ASN A 29 3.33 -16.71 8.28
C ASN A 29 3.05 -18.20 8.12
N LEU A 30 2.15 -18.62 7.22
CA LEU A 30 1.97 -20.04 6.91
C LEU A 30 3.23 -20.61 6.26
N PRO A 31 3.68 -21.82 6.64
CA PRO A 31 4.76 -22.51 5.95
C PRO A 31 4.52 -22.66 4.44
N GLU A 32 3.27 -22.88 4.03
CA GLU A 32 2.86 -22.99 2.63
C GLU A 32 3.05 -21.68 1.84
N ASN A 33 3.10 -20.53 2.52
CA ASN A 33 3.34 -19.21 1.94
C ASN A 33 4.80 -18.73 2.13
N ALA A 34 5.70 -19.58 2.64
CA ALA A 34 7.09 -19.21 2.88
C ALA A 34 7.79 -18.72 1.60
N ALA A 35 7.60 -19.43 0.47
CA ALA A 35 8.18 -19.03 -0.81
C ALA A 35 7.66 -17.67 -1.30
N LEU A 36 6.38 -17.35 -1.07
CA LEU A 36 5.82 -16.03 -1.39
C LEU A 36 6.48 -14.95 -0.54
N ARG A 37 6.63 -15.20 0.76
CA ARG A 37 7.25 -14.27 1.72
C ARG A 37 8.75 -14.09 1.50
N GLU A 38 9.45 -15.10 1.00
CA GLU A 38 10.85 -14.96 0.57
C GLU A 38 10.96 -14.14 -0.70
N LYS A 39 10.02 -14.33 -1.65
CA LYS A 39 9.97 -13.57 -2.91
C LYS A 39 9.53 -12.12 -2.71
N ARG A 40 8.63 -11.86 -1.77
CA ARG A 40 8.00 -10.55 -1.53
C ARG A 40 8.29 -10.09 -0.11
N SER A 41 8.99 -8.96 0.02
CA SER A 41 9.26 -8.35 1.33
C SER A 41 8.07 -7.59 1.92
N ASN A 42 7.17 -7.08 1.06
CA ASN A 42 5.97 -6.35 1.46
C ASN A 42 4.69 -7.16 1.12
N PRO A 43 3.84 -7.52 2.11
CA PRO A 43 2.58 -8.24 1.88
C PRO A 43 1.53 -7.43 1.10
N SER A 44 1.72 -6.11 0.98
CA SER A 44 0.84 -5.24 0.21
C SER A 44 1.18 -5.18 -1.29
N ALA A 45 2.39 -5.64 -1.67
CA ALA A 45 2.90 -5.56 -3.03
C ALA A 45 2.99 -6.95 -3.70
N LEU A 46 1.82 -7.47 -4.09
CA LEU A 46 1.68 -8.79 -4.72
C LEU A 46 1.47 -8.69 -6.24
N SER A 47 2.02 -9.64 -6.99
CA SER A 47 1.83 -9.75 -8.44
C SER A 47 0.56 -10.52 -8.79
N PRO A 48 -0.35 -9.95 -9.61
CA PRO A 48 -1.62 -10.58 -9.99
C PRO A 48 -1.50 -11.74 -11.00
N THR A 49 -0.28 -12.08 -11.42
CA THR A 49 -0.04 -13.16 -12.41
C THR A 49 0.94 -14.21 -11.89
N GLU A 50 1.84 -13.83 -11.00
CA GLU A 50 2.90 -14.73 -10.52
C GLU A 50 2.68 -15.23 -9.10
N ASP A 51 1.93 -14.48 -8.28
CA ASP A 51 1.86 -14.76 -6.86
C ASP A 51 0.60 -15.54 -6.50
N VAL A 52 0.79 -16.49 -5.59
CA VAL A 52 -0.25 -17.40 -5.15
C VAL A 52 -0.22 -17.46 -3.62
N VAL A 53 -1.37 -17.23 -3.01
CA VAL A 53 -1.56 -17.31 -1.56
C VAL A 53 -2.29 -18.61 -1.23
N PHE A 54 -1.68 -19.45 -0.40
CA PHE A 54 -2.36 -20.60 0.18
C PHE A 54 -3.36 -20.16 1.24
N ILE A 55 -4.60 -20.64 1.11
CA ILE A 55 -5.73 -20.36 2.00
C ILE A 55 -6.09 -21.68 2.71
N PRO A 56 -5.86 -21.81 4.02
CA PRO A 56 -6.21 -23.01 4.76
C PRO A 56 -7.72 -23.09 4.99
N ASP A 57 -8.23 -24.28 5.29
CA ASP A 57 -9.61 -24.42 5.76
C ASP A 57 -9.82 -23.67 7.08
N LYS A 58 -11.00 -23.05 7.23
CA LYS A 58 -11.37 -22.39 8.48
C LYS A 58 -11.54 -23.42 9.59
N ARG A 59 -10.89 -23.17 10.72
CA ARG A 59 -11.11 -23.92 11.95
C ARG A 59 -12.29 -23.32 12.70
N LEU A 60 -13.33 -24.11 12.90
CA LEU A 60 -14.48 -23.70 13.70
C LEU A 60 -14.06 -23.52 15.16
N LYS A 61 -14.43 -22.36 15.73
CA LYS A 61 -14.33 -22.12 17.16
C LYS A 61 -15.73 -22.15 17.74
N ILE A 62 -15.96 -23.08 18.68
CA ILE A 62 -17.22 -23.18 19.41
C ILE A 62 -17.06 -22.44 20.73
N GLU A 63 -17.99 -21.55 21.03
CA GLU A 63 -18.05 -20.79 22.27
C GLU A 63 -19.36 -21.14 22.97
N GLU A 64 -19.29 -21.92 24.06
CA GLU A 64 -20.47 -22.23 24.85
C GLU A 64 -20.90 -21.01 25.66
N ARG A 65 -22.18 -20.63 25.54
CA ARG A 65 -22.74 -19.45 26.17
C ARG A 65 -24.14 -19.73 26.72
N PRO A 66 -24.49 -19.20 27.92
CA PRO A 66 -25.83 -19.39 28.49
C PRO A 66 -26.94 -18.90 27.55
N THR A 67 -27.99 -19.71 27.43
CA THR A 67 -29.24 -19.32 26.76
C THR A 67 -29.99 -18.27 27.58
N GLY A 68 -30.58 -17.28 26.92
CA GLY A 68 -31.33 -16.18 27.59
C GLY A 68 -30.48 -14.97 27.98
N ALA A 69 -29.16 -15.02 27.76
CA ALA A 69 -28.27 -13.86 27.90
C ALA A 69 -27.89 -13.27 26.53
N ARG A 70 -27.68 -11.95 26.47
CA ARG A 70 -27.12 -11.27 25.29
C ARG A 70 -25.61 -11.43 25.30
N HIS A 71 -25.05 -11.94 24.19
CA HIS A 71 -23.60 -12.09 24.00
C HIS A 71 -23.11 -11.16 22.91
N THR A 72 -21.97 -10.52 23.14
CA THR A 72 -21.33 -9.63 22.16
C THR A 72 -20.13 -10.32 21.55
N PHE A 73 -20.19 -10.53 20.24
CA PHE A 73 -19.05 -11.01 19.45
C PHE A 73 -18.44 -9.82 18.70
N ARG A 74 -17.12 -9.67 18.80
CA ARG A 74 -16.37 -8.63 18.06
C ARG A 74 -15.55 -9.31 16.98
N ARG A 75 -15.75 -8.87 15.73
CA ARG A 75 -14.84 -9.20 14.63
C ARG A 75 -13.53 -8.49 14.90
N ARG A 76 -12.41 -9.23 14.96
CA ARG A 76 -11.07 -8.61 15.02
C ARG A 76 -10.47 -8.57 13.62
N GLY A 77 -9.56 -7.61 13.36
CA GLY A 77 -8.83 -7.49 12.09
C GLY A 77 -9.51 -6.62 11.03
N VAL A 78 -10.42 -5.76 11.47
CA VAL A 78 -11.01 -4.68 10.67
C VAL A 78 -11.12 -3.49 11.62
N PRO A 79 -10.76 -2.27 11.21
CA PRO A 79 -10.28 -1.84 9.89
C PRO A 79 -8.76 -2.03 9.66
N GLU A 80 -8.31 -1.88 8.42
CA GLU A 80 -6.90 -1.66 8.03
C GLU A 80 -6.58 -0.17 8.09
N GLU A 81 -5.31 0.21 8.01
CA GLU A 81 -4.87 1.61 8.09
C GLU A 81 -4.29 2.09 6.76
N LEU A 82 -4.86 3.16 6.19
CA LEU A 82 -4.23 3.88 5.09
C LEU A 82 -3.35 4.98 5.66
N ARG A 83 -2.07 4.95 5.30
CA ARG A 83 -1.07 5.94 5.70
C ARG A 83 -0.52 6.63 4.46
N LEU A 84 -0.74 7.94 4.35
CA LEU A 84 -0.18 8.78 3.29
C LEU A 84 0.69 9.85 3.92
N ARG A 85 1.86 10.13 3.35
CA ARG A 85 2.75 11.19 3.82
C ARG A 85 2.96 12.22 2.74
N PHE A 86 2.77 13.49 3.07
CA PHE A 86 2.93 14.61 2.16
C PHE A 86 4.18 15.39 2.53
N LEU A 87 5.06 15.54 1.55
CA LEU A 87 6.29 16.31 1.64
C LEU A 87 6.24 17.45 0.63
N ASP A 88 6.96 18.52 0.89
CA ASP A 88 7.17 19.60 -0.08
C ASP A 88 8.37 19.32 -0.99
N ALA A 89 8.68 20.25 -1.89
CA ALA A 89 9.80 20.15 -2.81
C ALA A 89 11.19 20.08 -2.13
N LYS A 90 11.29 20.35 -0.82
CA LYS A 90 12.51 20.23 -0.02
C LYS A 90 12.53 18.97 0.84
N SER A 91 11.58 18.05 0.62
CA SER A 91 11.36 16.86 1.45
C SER A 91 10.96 17.19 2.91
N GLU A 92 10.43 18.39 3.16
CA GLU A 92 9.92 18.78 4.47
C GLU A 92 8.43 18.38 4.62
N PRO A 93 7.99 17.94 5.81
CA PRO A 93 6.60 17.60 6.04
C PRO A 93 5.62 18.74 5.76
N ARG A 94 4.60 18.47 4.95
CA ARG A 94 3.47 19.39 4.75
C ARG A 94 2.50 19.26 5.92
N ALA A 95 2.80 19.90 7.05
CA ALA A 95 2.00 19.85 8.27
C ALA A 95 0.81 20.81 8.27
N GLY A 96 -0.30 20.43 8.90
CA GLY A 96 -1.48 21.29 9.08
C GLY A 96 -2.23 21.61 7.78
N VAL A 97 -2.04 20.81 6.73
CA VAL A 97 -2.71 21.00 5.45
C VAL A 97 -4.08 20.34 5.50
N PRO A 98 -5.19 21.07 5.29
CA PRO A 98 -6.51 20.50 5.34
C PRO A 98 -6.69 19.48 4.23
N TYR A 99 -7.48 18.43 4.47
CA TYR A 99 -7.79 17.43 3.47
C TYR A 99 -9.24 16.95 3.54
N VAL A 100 -9.72 16.46 2.39
CA VAL A 100 -10.93 15.66 2.26
C VAL A 100 -10.57 14.38 1.51
N LEU A 101 -10.76 13.24 2.15
CA LEU A 101 -10.44 11.92 1.61
C LEU A 101 -11.71 11.09 1.51
N GLU A 102 -12.06 10.71 0.29
CA GLU A 102 -13.21 9.85 -0.01
C GLU A 102 -12.72 8.45 -0.40
N ILE A 103 -13.16 7.42 0.32
CA ILE A 103 -12.84 6.02 0.05
C ILE A 103 -14.11 5.20 0.16
N ASP A 104 -14.52 4.55 -0.94
CA ASP A 104 -15.71 3.69 -1.02
C ASP A 104 -16.99 4.31 -0.39
N GLY A 105 -17.17 5.63 -0.52
CA GLY A 105 -18.33 6.36 0.01
C GLY A 105 -18.23 6.77 1.48
N ALA A 106 -17.13 6.47 2.17
CA ALA A 106 -16.78 7.09 3.44
C ALA A 106 -15.92 8.34 3.18
N THR A 107 -16.26 9.44 3.85
CA THR A 107 -15.51 10.70 3.79
C THR A 107 -14.77 10.92 5.11
N PHE A 108 -13.49 11.26 5.00
CA PHE A 108 -12.62 11.62 6.11
C PHE A 108 -12.12 13.04 5.88
N GLU A 109 -12.26 13.89 6.88
CA GLU A 109 -11.82 15.28 6.83
C GLU A 109 -10.88 15.55 8.01
N GLY A 110 -9.88 16.38 7.79
CA GLY A 110 -8.92 16.74 8.82
C GLY A 110 -7.78 17.57 8.27
N GLU A 111 -6.67 17.57 8.99
CA GLU A 111 -5.42 18.20 8.58
C GLU A 111 -4.30 17.15 8.66
N THR A 112 -3.29 17.29 7.82
CA THR A 112 -2.05 16.51 7.97
C THR A 112 -1.40 16.79 9.32
N ASP A 113 -0.83 15.75 9.94
CA ASP A 113 -0.15 15.92 11.23
C ASP A 113 1.19 16.67 11.10
N GLY A 114 1.90 16.85 12.21
CA GLY A 114 3.20 17.53 12.25
C GLY A 114 4.29 16.87 11.39
N ASP A 115 4.13 15.58 11.08
CA ASP A 115 5.04 14.80 10.24
C ASP A 115 4.53 14.64 8.79
N GLY A 116 3.43 15.33 8.46
CA GLY A 116 2.83 15.39 7.13
C GLY A 116 1.94 14.18 6.81
N PHE A 117 1.51 13.41 7.82
CA PHE A 117 0.72 12.21 7.58
C PHE A 117 -0.79 12.46 7.57
N ILE A 118 -1.47 11.68 6.74
CA ILE A 118 -2.88 11.32 6.85
C ILE A 118 -2.93 9.84 7.23
N VAL A 119 -3.62 9.54 8.34
CA VAL A 119 -3.80 8.18 8.84
C VAL A 119 -5.29 7.94 9.07
N VAL A 120 -5.90 7.09 8.25
CA VAL A 120 -7.33 6.80 8.35
C VAL A 120 -7.61 5.30 8.32
N PRO A 121 -8.61 4.82 9.09
CA PRO A 121 -9.05 3.45 9.01
C PRO A 121 -9.83 3.19 7.72
N ILE A 122 -9.42 2.18 6.97
CA ILE A 122 -10.07 1.77 5.72
C ILE A 122 -10.55 0.32 5.77
N SER A 123 -11.50 -0.01 4.90
CA SER A 123 -11.83 -1.40 4.62
C SER A 123 -10.62 -2.10 3.97
N PRO A 124 -10.28 -3.34 4.36
CA PRO A 124 -9.26 -4.11 3.63
C PRO A 124 -9.65 -4.40 2.18
N ALA A 125 -10.93 -4.24 1.84
CA ALA A 125 -11.43 -4.38 0.47
C ALA A 125 -11.48 -3.05 -0.29
N ALA A 126 -10.98 -1.96 0.30
CA ALA A 126 -10.97 -0.67 -0.35
C ALA A 126 -10.08 -0.67 -1.59
N ALA A 127 -10.61 -0.13 -2.69
CA ALA A 127 -9.97 -0.24 -4.01
C ALA A 127 -9.64 1.13 -4.62
N LYS A 128 -10.49 2.13 -4.39
CA LYS A 128 -10.31 3.47 -4.96
C LYS A 128 -10.59 4.54 -3.92
N GLY A 129 -9.84 5.63 -4.03
CA GLY A 129 -10.11 6.83 -3.27
C GLY A 129 -9.83 8.10 -4.05
N ARG A 130 -10.33 9.20 -3.54
CA ARG A 130 -10.06 10.55 -4.03
C ARG A 130 -9.62 11.39 -2.84
N LEU A 131 -8.46 12.03 -2.96
CA LEU A 131 -7.94 12.94 -1.97
C LEU A 131 -7.96 14.35 -2.54
N LEU A 132 -8.53 15.28 -1.78
CA LEU A 132 -8.35 16.71 -1.95
C LEU A 132 -7.44 17.19 -0.82
N LEU A 133 -6.30 17.77 -1.16
CA LEU A 133 -5.32 18.28 -0.21
C LEU A 133 -5.17 19.79 -0.40
N GLY A 134 -5.26 20.55 0.69
CA GLY A 134 -5.30 22.01 0.67
C GLY A 134 -6.70 22.58 0.45
N ALA A 135 -6.76 23.91 0.30
CA ALA A 135 -7.99 24.67 0.15
C ALA A 135 -7.78 25.83 -0.82
N GLY A 136 -8.86 26.28 -1.46
CA GLY A 136 -8.82 27.42 -2.39
C GLY A 136 -8.19 27.06 -3.74
N GLU A 137 -7.41 27.99 -4.30
CA GLU A 137 -6.81 27.85 -5.64
C GLU A 137 -5.64 26.84 -5.68
N ASP A 138 -5.00 26.58 -4.53
CA ASP A 138 -3.87 25.64 -4.39
C ASP A 138 -4.31 24.22 -3.99
N GLN A 139 -5.61 23.90 -4.11
CA GLN A 139 -6.10 22.56 -3.79
C GLN A 139 -5.63 21.53 -4.81
N GLU A 140 -4.95 20.49 -4.33
CA GLU A 140 -4.47 19.36 -5.12
C GLU A 140 -5.49 18.22 -5.07
N GLU A 141 -5.79 17.64 -6.23
CA GLU A 141 -6.64 16.46 -6.35
C GLU A 141 -5.83 15.25 -6.76
N MET A 142 -5.96 14.15 -6.03
CA MET A 142 -5.25 12.90 -6.27
C MET A 142 -6.21 11.72 -6.30
N ALA A 143 -6.10 10.88 -7.33
CA ALA A 143 -6.78 9.61 -7.41
C ALA A 143 -5.91 8.51 -6.76
N LEU A 144 -6.48 7.77 -5.82
CA LEU A 144 -5.80 6.69 -5.10
C LEU A 144 -6.26 5.33 -5.63
N SER A 145 -5.31 4.48 -6.02
CA SER A 145 -5.55 3.08 -6.39
C SER A 145 -5.03 2.15 -5.30
N LEU A 146 -5.93 1.70 -4.42
CA LEU A 146 -5.59 0.90 -3.24
C LEU A 146 -5.45 -0.58 -3.60
N GLY A 147 -4.41 -1.25 -3.08
CA GLY A 147 -4.12 -2.65 -3.41
C GLY A 147 -3.49 -2.86 -4.80
N HIS A 148 -3.04 -1.79 -5.46
CA HIS A 148 -2.44 -1.82 -6.80
C HIS A 148 -0.92 -1.61 -6.81
N LEU A 149 -0.24 -1.64 -5.66
CA LEU A 149 1.20 -1.41 -5.58
C LEU A 149 1.99 -2.56 -6.22
N PRO A 150 2.70 -2.36 -7.34
CA PRO A 150 3.46 -3.43 -7.96
C PRO A 150 4.64 -3.86 -7.07
N PRO A 151 5.05 -5.14 -7.14
CA PRO A 151 6.23 -5.60 -6.43
C PRO A 151 7.45 -4.80 -6.86
N LEU A 152 8.27 -4.42 -5.89
CA LEU A 152 9.41 -3.52 -6.09
C LEU A 152 10.43 -4.03 -7.12
N ALA A 153 10.69 -5.34 -7.16
CA ALA A 153 11.63 -5.97 -8.08
C ALA A 153 11.01 -6.30 -9.45
N THR A 154 10.14 -5.42 -9.97
CA THR A 154 9.53 -5.52 -11.31
C THR A 154 9.80 -4.23 -12.08
N ALA A 155 9.53 -4.19 -13.39
CA ALA A 155 9.70 -2.97 -14.19
C ALA A 155 8.79 -1.81 -13.70
N GLU A 156 7.59 -2.13 -13.22
CA GLU A 156 6.61 -1.14 -12.74
C GLU A 156 6.84 -0.72 -11.29
N GLY A 157 7.50 -1.56 -10.48
CA GLY A 157 7.70 -1.33 -9.04
C GLY A 157 8.41 -0.02 -8.71
N PRO A 158 9.58 0.28 -9.31
CA PRO A 158 10.28 1.55 -9.13
C PRO A 158 9.52 2.72 -9.74
N LEU A 159 8.95 2.53 -10.93
CA LEU A 159 8.20 3.55 -11.67
C LEU A 159 7.06 4.14 -10.82
N VAL A 160 6.17 3.29 -10.31
CA VAL A 160 5.01 3.72 -9.49
C VAL A 160 5.45 4.45 -8.22
N ARG A 161 6.56 4.01 -7.61
CA ARG A 161 7.10 4.65 -6.39
C ARG A 161 7.72 6.01 -6.71
N LEU A 162 8.44 6.14 -7.83
CA LEU A 162 9.01 7.42 -8.27
C LEU A 162 7.91 8.43 -8.60
N VAL A 163 6.79 7.99 -9.20
CA VAL A 163 5.60 8.84 -9.39
C VAL A 163 5.04 9.30 -8.04
N SER A 164 4.83 8.37 -7.11
CA SER A 164 4.32 8.70 -5.77
C SER A 164 5.26 9.63 -4.98
N LEU A 165 6.56 9.60 -5.26
CA LEU A 165 7.58 10.42 -4.60
C LEU A 165 7.82 11.75 -5.33
N GLY A 166 7.16 12.00 -6.48
CA GLY A 166 7.28 13.24 -7.24
C GLY A 166 8.50 13.32 -8.17
N TYR A 167 9.22 12.23 -8.38
CA TYR A 167 10.32 12.15 -9.35
C TYR A 167 9.84 11.92 -10.79
N LEU A 168 8.58 11.51 -10.96
CA LEU A 168 7.90 11.36 -12.24
C LEU A 168 6.48 11.95 -12.10
N GLU A 169 5.99 12.60 -13.14
CA GLU A 169 4.62 13.13 -13.15
C GLU A 169 3.58 12.02 -13.38
N SER A 170 3.94 11.00 -14.16
CA SER A 170 3.06 9.88 -14.47
C SER A 170 3.85 8.63 -14.85
N GLU A 171 3.17 7.48 -14.79
CA GLU A 171 3.75 6.22 -15.25
C GLU A 171 3.99 6.22 -16.77
N GLU A 172 3.15 6.90 -17.53
CA GLU A 172 3.29 7.08 -18.98
C GLU A 172 4.59 7.82 -19.32
N GLN A 173 4.84 8.94 -18.64
CA GLN A 173 6.08 9.71 -18.77
C GLN A 173 7.29 8.85 -18.42
N GLY A 174 7.25 8.11 -17.31
CA GLY A 174 8.39 7.26 -16.93
C GLY A 174 8.67 6.12 -17.92
N ARG A 175 7.73 5.76 -18.80
CA ARG A 175 7.96 4.79 -19.88
C ARG A 175 8.58 5.41 -21.14
N GLU A 176 8.69 6.74 -21.21
CA GLU A 176 9.44 7.41 -22.26
C GLU A 176 10.95 7.12 -22.13
N GLU A 177 11.63 7.08 -23.28
CA GLU A 177 13.04 6.71 -23.33
C GLU A 177 13.91 7.67 -22.49
N GLY A 178 14.63 7.11 -21.52
CA GLY A 178 15.56 7.86 -20.67
C GLY A 178 14.93 8.53 -19.43
N LEU A 179 13.62 8.78 -19.38
CA LEU A 179 13.01 9.51 -18.26
C LEU A 179 13.05 8.72 -16.94
N LEU A 180 12.81 7.40 -16.97
CA LEU A 180 12.98 6.57 -15.78
C LEU A 180 14.42 6.61 -15.26
N ARG A 181 15.41 6.61 -16.17
CA ARG A 181 16.82 6.68 -15.78
C ARG A 181 17.13 8.01 -15.10
N ILE A 182 16.66 9.12 -15.65
CA ILE A 182 16.84 10.46 -15.07
C ILE A 182 16.20 10.54 -13.69
N ALA A 183 14.95 10.06 -13.55
CA ALA A 183 14.26 10.02 -12.26
C ALA A 183 15.01 9.18 -11.21
N LEU A 184 15.64 8.07 -11.63
CA LEU A 184 16.50 7.26 -10.76
C LEU A 184 17.78 8.00 -10.38
N GLU A 185 18.41 8.74 -11.31
CA GLU A 185 19.61 9.54 -11.05
C GLU A 185 19.31 10.66 -10.05
N ASP A 186 18.20 11.38 -10.21
CA ASP A 186 17.74 12.43 -9.29
C ASP A 186 17.45 11.85 -7.90
N PHE A 187 16.69 10.75 -7.85
CA PHE A 187 16.41 10.05 -6.59
C PHE A 187 17.68 9.59 -5.89
N GLN A 188 18.64 9.03 -6.63
CA GLN A 188 19.94 8.62 -6.07
C GLN A 188 20.71 9.81 -5.51
N SER A 189 20.76 10.92 -6.25
CA SER A 189 21.44 12.16 -5.84
C SER A 189 20.85 12.71 -4.53
N ASP A 190 19.52 12.89 -4.48
CA ASP A 190 18.81 13.45 -3.32
C ASP A 190 18.95 12.59 -2.06
N HIS A 191 19.12 11.29 -2.24
CA HIS A 191 19.29 10.34 -1.15
C HIS A 191 20.75 9.95 -0.86
N GLY A 192 21.72 10.60 -1.50
CA GLY A 192 23.16 10.37 -1.25
C GLY A 192 23.64 8.97 -1.66
N LEU A 193 23.01 8.37 -2.66
CA LEU A 193 23.43 7.10 -3.27
C LEU A 193 24.39 7.34 -4.45
N PRO A 194 25.16 6.31 -4.86
CA PRO A 194 25.85 6.36 -6.15
C PRO A 194 24.85 6.60 -7.30
N VAL A 195 25.13 7.60 -8.14
CA VAL A 195 24.28 7.99 -9.27
C VAL A 195 24.58 7.06 -10.46
N THR A 196 23.90 5.91 -10.51
CA THR A 196 24.03 4.89 -11.57
C THR A 196 22.93 5.01 -12.63
N GLY A 197 21.79 5.60 -12.27
CA GLY A 197 20.56 5.60 -13.06
C GLY A 197 19.91 4.23 -13.19
N GLU A 198 20.31 3.26 -12.35
CA GLU A 198 19.80 1.91 -12.33
C GLU A 198 19.00 1.63 -11.04
N ALA A 199 17.95 0.83 -11.15
CA ALA A 199 17.17 0.35 -10.02
C ALA A 199 17.90 -0.81 -9.32
N ASP A 200 19.12 -0.56 -8.85
CA ASP A 200 19.95 -1.54 -8.16
C ASP A 200 19.46 -1.83 -6.73
N GLY A 201 20.06 -2.82 -6.06
CA GLY A 201 19.63 -3.23 -4.73
C GLY A 201 19.61 -2.11 -3.69
N ALA A 202 20.54 -1.15 -3.76
CA ALA A 202 20.59 -0.02 -2.83
C ALA A 202 19.49 0.99 -3.15
N THR A 203 19.30 1.31 -4.44
CA THR A 203 18.22 2.19 -4.89
C THR A 203 16.84 1.62 -4.58
N LEU A 204 16.61 0.33 -4.85
CA LEU A 204 15.34 -0.34 -4.52
C LEU A 204 15.06 -0.30 -3.02
N ALA A 205 16.05 -0.63 -2.18
CA ALA A 205 15.89 -0.57 -0.73
C ALA A 205 15.55 0.84 -0.25
N LYS A 206 16.18 1.87 -0.83
CA LYS A 206 15.89 3.26 -0.49
C LYS A 206 14.52 3.71 -0.99
N LEU A 207 14.10 3.31 -2.19
CA LEU A 207 12.76 3.56 -2.73
C LEU A 207 11.68 2.97 -1.83
N ALA A 208 11.87 1.73 -1.39
CA ALA A 208 10.95 1.08 -0.44
C ALA A 208 10.84 1.87 0.87
N SER A 209 11.98 2.34 1.40
CA SER A 209 12.03 3.10 2.63
C SER A 209 11.39 4.49 2.48
N ALA A 210 11.67 5.20 1.39
CA ALA A 210 11.14 6.53 1.11
C ALA A 210 9.62 6.52 0.88
N HIS A 211 9.12 5.52 0.15
CA HIS A 211 7.69 5.36 -0.13
C HIS A 211 6.88 4.91 1.10
N GLY A 212 7.52 4.34 2.13
CA GLY A 212 6.82 3.87 3.33
C GLY A 212 6.31 2.43 3.25
N SER A 213 7.12 1.54 2.66
CA SER A 213 6.89 0.09 2.44
C SER A 213 5.79 -0.26 1.45
#